data_AF-A0A9Q6S2C9-F1
#
_entry.id   AF-A0A9Q6S2C9-F1
#
_cell.length_a   1.000
_cell.length_b   1.000
_cell.length_c   1.000
_cell.angle_alpha   90.00
_cell.angle_beta   90.00
_cell.angle_gamma   90.00
#
_symmetry.space_group_name_H-M   'P 1'
#
loop_
_entity.id
_entity.type
_entity.pdbx_description
1 polymer ?
#
loop_
_entity_poly.entity_id
_entity_poly.type
_entity_poly.pdbx_seq_one_letter_code
_entity_poly.pdbx_strand_id
1 'polypeptide(L)'
;MPASHTQLHCRLRGFTLLELLIVIVIIGMLAAYVGPKYFTQLGKSERTMAKAQIAGLEKALDTFRLDVGRYPTTEEGLAALVNKPGTVTQWNGPYLKKEVPLDPWGHPYQYQSPGANSEIELRSYGKDGQPGGTGDNADISS
;
A
#
# COMPACT_ATOMS: atom_id res chain seq x y z
N MET A 1 -53.51 -45.19 -42.95
CA MET A 1 -53.94 -44.29 -41.85
C MET A 1 -52.69 -43.64 -41.25
N PRO A 2 -52.44 -42.33 -41.36
CA PRO A 2 -51.37 -41.66 -40.63
C PRO A 2 -51.87 -40.92 -39.38
N ALA A 3 -50.94 -40.72 -38.45
CA ALA A 3 -51.09 -40.35 -37.05
C ALA A 3 -51.43 -38.87 -36.78
N SER A 4 -51.87 -38.57 -35.54
CA SER A 4 -52.02 -37.20 -35.04
C SER A 4 -51.22 -37.03 -33.74
N HIS A 5 -50.03 -36.45 -33.84
CA HIS A 5 -49.22 -36.04 -32.69
C HIS A 5 -49.65 -34.63 -32.23
N THR A 6 -50.16 -34.53 -31.01
CA THR A 6 -50.49 -33.24 -30.37
C THR A 6 -49.21 -32.59 -29.83
N GLN A 7 -48.73 -31.53 -30.47
CA GLN A 7 -47.57 -30.75 -30.04
C GLN A 7 -47.98 -29.70 -29.00
N LEU A 8 -47.51 -29.87 -27.75
CA LEU A 8 -47.60 -28.87 -26.68
C LEU A 8 -46.56 -27.78 -26.94
N HIS A 9 -47.02 -26.58 -27.29
CA HIS A 9 -46.13 -25.44 -27.52
C HIS A 9 -45.76 -24.78 -26.19
N CYS A 10 -44.52 -24.96 -25.76
CA CYS A 10 -43.96 -24.20 -24.64
C CYS A 10 -43.69 -22.76 -25.10
N ARG A 11 -44.41 -21.79 -24.53
CA ARG A 11 -44.31 -20.38 -24.90
C ARG A 11 -43.04 -19.78 -24.28
N LEU A 12 -41.99 -19.66 -25.08
CA LEU A 12 -40.78 -18.92 -24.69
C LEU A 12 -41.16 -17.43 -24.53
N ARG A 13 -41.22 -16.95 -23.29
CA ARG A 13 -41.30 -15.51 -23.00
C ARG A 13 -39.90 -14.92 -23.17
N GLY A 14 -39.72 -14.06 -24.17
CA GLY A 14 -38.50 -13.29 -24.35
C GLY A 14 -38.43 -12.11 -23.36
N PHE A 15 -37.21 -11.70 -23.01
CA PHE A 15 -36.94 -10.49 -22.24
C PHE A 15 -37.32 -9.23 -23.02
N THR A 16 -37.89 -8.23 -22.34
CA THR A 16 -38.13 -6.90 -22.94
C THR A 16 -36.89 -6.01 -22.81
N LEU A 17 -36.72 -5.07 -23.74
CA LEU A 17 -35.66 -4.05 -23.67
C LEU A 17 -35.79 -3.17 -22.41
N LEU A 18 -37.02 -2.97 -21.93
CA LEU A 18 -37.30 -2.16 -20.75
C LEU A 18 -36.77 -2.82 -19.46
N GLU A 19 -36.90 -4.14 -19.34
CA GLU A 19 -36.35 -4.89 -18.19
C GLU A 19 -34.82 -4.78 -18.13
N LEU A 20 -34.14 -4.91 -19.27
CA LEU A 20 -32.69 -4.74 -19.33
C LEU A 20 -32.28 -3.29 -18.99
N LEU A 21 -33.04 -2.31 -19.48
CA LEU A 21 -32.80 -0.89 -19.20
C LEU A 21 -32.89 -0.57 -17.70
N ILE A 22 -33.88 -1.11 -17.00
CA ILE A 22 -34.03 -0.92 -15.55
C ILE A 22 -32.84 -1.53 -14.79
N VAL A 23 -32.37 -2.71 -15.21
CA VAL A 23 -31.26 -3.41 -14.56
C VAL A 23 -29.96 -2.61 -14.68
N ILE A 24 -29.63 -2.10 -15.87
CA ILE A 24 -28.39 -1.32 -16.05
C ILE A 24 -28.42 -0.01 -15.27
N VAL A 25 -29.59 0.61 -15.12
CA VAL A 25 -29.75 1.84 -14.32
C VAL A 25 -29.49 1.57 -12.84
N ILE A 26 -30.07 0.49 -12.29
CA ILE A 26 -29.87 0.11 -10.89
C ILE A 26 -28.40 -0.26 -10.64
N ILE A 27 -27.78 -1.04 -11.52
CA ILE A 27 -26.36 -1.41 -11.41
C ILE A 27 -25.47 -0.17 -11.47
N GLY A 28 -25.72 0.75 -12.41
CA GLY A 28 -24.98 2.00 -12.54
C GLY A 28 -25.09 2.88 -11.29
N MET A 29 -26.29 2.99 -10.73
CA MET A 29 -26.53 3.76 -9.50
C MET A 29 -25.80 3.16 -8.29
N LEU A 30 -25.88 1.84 -8.12
CA LEU A 30 -25.18 1.15 -7.03
C LEU A 30 -23.66 1.27 -7.16
N ALA A 31 -23.12 1.10 -8.38
CA ALA A 31 -21.69 1.25 -8.64
C ALA A 31 -21.19 2.67 -8.33
N ALA A 32 -21.95 3.70 -8.72
CA ALA A 32 -21.63 5.10 -8.43
C ALA A 32 -21.62 5.41 -6.93
N TYR A 33 -22.51 4.78 -6.15
CA TYR A 33 -22.58 4.99 -4.70
C TYR A 33 -21.49 4.27 -3.92
N VAL A 34 -21.17 3.02 -4.29
CA VAL A 34 -20.24 2.16 -3.54
C VAL A 34 -18.77 2.45 -3.89
N GLY A 35 -18.48 2.81 -5.15
CA GLY A 35 -17.11 3.01 -5.64
C GLY A 35 -16.25 3.93 -4.76
N PRO A 36 -16.66 5.19 -4.51
CA PRO A 36 -15.81 6.16 -3.80
C PRO A 36 -15.44 5.75 -2.37
N LYS A 37 -16.38 5.16 -1.62
CA LYS A 37 -16.16 4.80 -0.20
C LYS A 37 -15.10 3.72 -0.02
N TYR A 38 -15.03 2.76 -0.95
CA TYR A 38 -14.07 1.66 -0.87
C TYR A 38 -12.62 2.17 -1.05
N PHE A 39 -12.40 3.08 -2.01
CA PHE A 39 -11.07 3.65 -2.26
C PHE A 39 -10.59 4.57 -1.14
N THR A 40 -11.47 5.40 -0.55
CA THR A 40 -11.07 6.33 0.53
C THR A 40 -10.69 5.59 1.82
N GLN A 41 -11.28 4.42 2.09
CA GLN A 41 -10.97 3.65 3.28
C GLN A 41 -9.63 2.93 3.17
N LEU A 42 -9.30 2.44 1.97
CA LEU A 42 -7.99 1.85 1.68
C LEU A 42 -6.86 2.88 1.83
N GLY A 43 -6.99 4.06 1.20
CA GLY A 43 -5.93 5.09 1.27
C GLY A 43 -5.62 5.57 2.69
N LYS A 44 -6.63 5.68 3.57
CA LYS A 44 -6.42 6.02 4.99
C LYS A 44 -5.66 4.93 5.75
N SER A 45 -5.98 3.66 5.50
CA SER A 45 -5.30 2.53 6.14
C SER A 45 -3.83 2.49 5.74
N GLU A 46 -3.54 2.70 4.44
CA GLU A 46 -2.18 2.70 3.91
C GLU A 46 -1.34 3.77 4.60
N ARG A 47 -1.79 5.04 4.68
CA ARG A 47 -0.97 6.08 5.35
C ARG A 47 -0.70 5.79 6.82
N THR A 48 -1.68 5.27 7.54
CA THR A 48 -1.48 4.90 8.95
C THR A 48 -0.47 3.75 9.08
N MET A 49 -0.54 2.76 8.19
CA MET A 49 0.45 1.69 8.13
C MET A 49 1.86 2.22 7.82
N ALA A 50 2.00 3.12 6.83
CA ALA A 50 3.28 3.73 6.49
C ALA A 50 3.89 4.45 7.68
N LYS A 51 3.11 5.26 8.41
CA LYS A 51 3.57 5.94 9.63
C LYS A 51 4.01 4.97 10.72
N ALA A 52 3.26 3.90 10.94
CA ALA A 52 3.61 2.88 11.93
C ALA A 52 4.91 2.14 11.55
N GLN A 53 5.10 1.86 10.25
CA GLN A 53 6.34 1.27 9.72
C GLN A 53 7.53 2.21 9.88
N ILE A 54 7.38 3.50 9.56
CA ILE A 54 8.42 4.54 9.76
C ILE A 54 8.84 4.57 11.24
N ALA A 55 7.88 4.71 12.17
CA ALA A 55 8.18 4.71 13.60
C ALA A 55 8.89 3.43 14.08
N GLY A 56 8.54 2.28 13.50
CA GLY A 56 9.23 1.01 13.77
C GLY A 56 10.68 0.98 13.25
N LEU A 57 10.92 1.52 12.07
CA LEU A 57 12.24 1.64 11.46
C LEU A 57 13.13 2.64 12.23
N GLU A 58 12.57 3.77 12.65
CA GLU A 58 13.27 4.75 13.49
C GLU A 58 13.76 4.12 14.79
N LYS A 59 12.90 3.36 15.48
CA LYS A 59 13.30 2.65 16.69
C LYS A 59 14.46 1.68 16.46
N ALA A 60 14.48 1.01 15.29
CA ALA A 60 15.59 0.14 14.93
C ALA A 60 16.88 0.94 14.65
N LEU A 61 16.76 2.12 14.03
CA LEU A 61 17.88 3.05 13.80
C LEU A 61 18.42 3.63 15.11
N ASP A 62 17.56 4.00 16.05
CA ASP A 62 17.97 4.41 17.39
C ASP A 62 18.76 3.30 18.09
N THR A 63 18.28 2.06 17.99
CA THR A 63 18.98 0.91 18.58
C THR A 63 20.36 0.71 17.92
N PHE A 64 20.44 0.80 16.59
CA PHE A 64 21.72 0.77 15.87
C PHE A 64 22.67 1.87 16.39
N ARG A 65 22.16 3.09 16.58
CA ARG A 65 22.95 4.21 17.11
C ARG A 65 23.43 3.95 18.54
N LEU A 66 22.64 3.30 19.39
CA LEU A 66 23.06 2.97 20.75
C LEU A 66 24.24 1.99 20.76
N ASP A 67 24.25 1.01 19.86
CA ASP A 67 25.33 0.02 19.78
C ASP A 67 26.57 0.53 19.04
N VAL A 68 26.37 1.24 17.93
CA VAL A 68 27.46 1.68 17.02
C VAL A 68 27.95 3.10 17.35
N GLY A 69 27.17 3.89 18.08
CA GLY A 69 27.45 5.28 18.42
C GLY A 69 27.07 6.29 17.33
N ARG A 70 26.57 5.84 16.18
CA ARG A 70 26.10 6.68 15.06
C ARG A 70 24.96 6.02 14.31
N TYR A 71 24.18 6.80 13.58
CA TYR A 71 23.27 6.26 12.58
C TYR A 71 24.02 5.69 11.35
N PRO A 72 23.40 4.79 10.59
CA PRO A 72 23.89 4.40 9.27
C PRO A 72 24.10 5.62 8.37
N THR A 73 25.05 5.56 7.45
CA THR A 73 25.17 6.57 6.39
C THR A 73 24.08 6.35 5.34
N THR A 74 23.81 7.36 4.52
CA THR A 74 22.88 7.23 3.38
C THR A 74 23.29 6.10 2.42
N GLU A 75 24.59 5.83 2.28
CA GLU A 75 25.11 4.73 1.45
C GLU A 75 24.90 3.34 2.09
N GLU A 76 25.04 3.25 3.42
CA GLU A 76 24.73 2.01 4.16
C GLU A 76 23.21 1.73 4.19
N GLY A 77 22.42 2.80 4.28
CA GLY A 77 20.97 2.78 4.20
C GLY A 77 20.28 1.95 5.29
N LEU A 78 19.01 1.60 5.05
CA LEU A 78 18.24 0.72 5.93
C LEU A 78 18.75 -0.73 5.90
N ALA A 79 19.55 -1.10 4.90
CA ALA A 79 20.16 -2.43 4.82
C ALA A 79 21.10 -2.72 6.01
N ALA A 80 21.71 -1.68 6.58
CA ALA A 80 22.52 -1.75 7.80
C ALA A 80 21.78 -2.27 9.05
N LEU A 81 20.44 -2.19 9.03
CA LEU A 81 19.59 -2.69 10.11
C LEU A 81 19.48 -4.21 10.10
N VAL A 82 19.65 -4.83 8.94
CA VAL A 82 19.53 -6.29 8.74
C VAL A 82 20.90 -6.93 8.62
N ASN A 83 21.77 -6.31 7.83
CA ASN A 83 23.11 -6.81 7.55
C ASN A 83 24.15 -5.90 8.17
N LYS A 84 25.23 -6.50 8.67
CA LYS A 84 26.36 -5.76 9.22
C LYS A 84 27.00 -4.87 8.14
N PRO A 85 27.02 -3.54 8.30
CA PRO A 85 27.65 -2.66 7.32
C PRO A 85 29.17 -2.62 7.50
N GLY A 86 29.91 -2.86 6.40
CA GLY A 86 31.36 -2.69 6.32
C GLY A 86 32.14 -3.32 7.48
N THR A 87 33.00 -2.51 8.11
CA THR A 87 33.91 -2.93 9.19
C THR A 87 33.40 -2.51 10.58
N VAL A 88 32.11 -2.22 10.75
CA VAL A 88 31.58 -1.78 12.05
C VAL A 88 31.69 -2.90 13.08
N THR A 89 32.62 -2.81 14.03
CA THR A 89 32.89 -3.88 15.00
C THR A 89 31.82 -3.99 16.08
N GLN A 90 31.19 -2.89 16.46
CA GLN A 90 30.19 -2.82 17.53
C GLN A 90 28.76 -3.15 17.08
N TRP A 91 28.57 -3.59 15.83
CA TRP A 91 27.26 -3.99 15.33
C TRP A 91 26.77 -5.24 16.06
N ASN A 92 25.59 -5.14 16.69
CA ASN A 92 24.98 -6.19 17.50
C ASN A 92 23.60 -6.64 16.96
N GLY A 93 23.36 -6.36 15.67
CA GLY A 93 22.12 -6.68 15.00
C GLY A 93 21.91 -8.19 14.73
N PRO A 94 20.85 -8.55 13.98
CA PRO A 94 19.97 -7.67 13.22
C PRO A 94 18.99 -6.90 14.10
N TYR A 95 18.78 -5.62 13.79
CA TYR A 95 17.85 -4.71 14.48
C TYR A 95 16.41 -4.84 13.99
N LEU A 96 16.21 -5.55 12.87
CA LEU A 96 14.90 -5.92 12.36
C LEU A 96 14.73 -7.45 12.37
N LYS A 97 13.54 -7.90 12.75
CA LYS A 97 13.19 -9.33 12.76
C LYS A 97 13.06 -9.93 11.35
N LYS A 98 12.82 -9.08 10.36
CA LYS A 98 12.63 -9.41 8.95
C LYS A 98 13.45 -8.42 8.11
N GLU A 99 13.54 -8.68 6.83
CA GLU A 99 13.99 -7.71 5.84
C GLU A 99 13.24 -6.37 5.96
N VAL A 100 13.86 -5.30 5.46
CA VAL A 100 13.27 -3.96 5.46
C VAL A 100 11.95 -4.02 4.68
N PRO A 101 10.80 -3.74 5.32
CA PRO A 101 9.53 -3.79 4.62
C PRO A 101 9.45 -2.67 3.58
N LEU A 102 8.74 -2.95 2.49
CA LEU A 102 8.27 -1.93 1.59
C LEU A 102 7.15 -1.12 2.26
N ASP A 103 6.94 0.09 1.76
CA ASP A 103 5.80 0.89 2.13
C ASP A 103 4.48 0.23 1.64
N PRO A 104 3.31 0.71 2.09
CA PRO A 104 2.01 0.12 1.76
C PRO A 104 1.71 0.07 0.25
N TRP A 105 2.35 0.91 -0.55
CA TRP A 105 2.19 0.98 -2.00
C TRP A 105 3.24 0.15 -2.76
N GLY A 106 4.15 -0.50 -2.03
CA GLY A 106 5.18 -1.38 -2.59
C GLY A 106 6.49 -0.67 -2.97
N HIS A 107 6.69 0.56 -2.51
CA HIS A 107 7.91 1.33 -2.75
C HIS A 107 8.88 1.20 -1.57
N PRO A 108 10.21 1.23 -1.81
CA PRO A 108 11.19 1.27 -0.73
C PRO A 108 11.12 2.61 0.03
N TYR A 109 11.37 2.55 1.34
CA TYR A 109 11.55 3.77 2.13
C TYR A 109 12.86 4.47 1.78
N GLN A 110 12.78 5.79 1.65
CA GLN A 110 13.93 6.65 1.44
C GLN A 110 14.54 7.02 2.80
N TYR A 111 15.81 6.71 2.95
CA TYR A 111 16.58 7.02 4.15
C TYR A 111 17.64 8.06 3.83
N GLN A 112 17.77 9.08 4.68
CA GLN A 112 18.81 10.09 4.55
C GLN A 112 19.39 10.44 5.92
N SER A 113 20.72 10.54 5.98
CA SER A 113 21.49 10.89 7.18
C SER A 113 22.69 11.76 6.79
N PRO A 114 22.76 13.04 7.19
CA PRO A 114 21.79 13.76 8.01
C PRO A 114 20.48 14.09 7.27
N GLY A 115 19.37 14.15 8.01
CA GLY A 115 18.07 14.59 7.48
C GLY A 115 18.00 16.12 7.32
N ALA A 116 16.96 16.60 6.61
CA ALA A 116 16.80 18.03 6.34
C ALA A 116 16.54 18.87 7.61
N ASN A 117 15.78 18.34 8.57
CA ASN A 117 15.42 19.01 9.82
C ASN A 117 15.75 18.18 11.09
N SER A 118 16.30 16.98 10.91
CA SER A 118 16.51 15.98 11.96
C SER A 118 17.83 15.24 11.71
N GLU A 119 18.33 14.51 12.72
CA GLU A 119 19.57 13.71 12.57
C GLU A 119 19.44 12.64 11.48
N ILE A 120 18.22 12.13 11.27
CA ILE A 120 17.85 11.23 10.17
C ILE A 120 16.52 11.67 9.57
N GLU A 121 16.29 11.30 8.32
CA GLU A 121 14.98 11.43 7.67
C GLU A 121 14.60 10.10 7.04
N LEU A 122 13.41 9.59 7.38
CA LEU A 122 12.72 8.53 6.66
C LEU A 122 11.55 9.11 5.90
N ARG A 123 11.42 8.76 4.62
CA ARG A 123 10.31 9.21 3.78
C ARG A 123 9.76 8.07 2.93
N SER A 124 8.44 8.01 2.80
CA SER A 124 7.72 7.30 1.73
C SER A 124 7.07 8.35 0.82
N TYR A 125 7.15 8.14 -0.49
CA TYR A 125 6.59 9.03 -1.51
C TYR A 125 5.10 8.78 -1.79
N GLY A 126 4.41 8.05 -0.92
CA GLY A 126 3.00 7.77 -1.11
C GLY A 126 2.73 6.86 -2.33
N LYS A 127 1.48 6.92 -2.81
CA LYS A 127 0.96 6.03 -3.85
C LYS A 127 1.60 6.24 -5.23
N ASP A 128 2.01 7.46 -5.56
CA ASP A 128 2.60 7.81 -6.85
C ASP A 128 4.11 7.62 -6.89
N GLY A 129 4.76 7.39 -5.75
CA GLY A 129 6.19 7.10 -5.68
C GLY A 129 7.07 8.30 -6.05
N GLN A 130 6.50 9.50 -6.08
CA GLN A 130 7.18 10.73 -6.46
C GLN A 130 7.18 11.74 -5.30
N PRO A 131 8.20 12.60 -5.21
CA PRO A 131 8.22 13.64 -4.18
C PRO A 131 7.04 14.61 -4.33
N GLY A 132 6.38 14.90 -3.22
CA GLY A 132 5.31 15.87 -3.10
C GLY A 132 3.93 15.22 -3.02
N GLY A 133 3.04 15.62 -3.92
CA GLY A 133 1.68 15.11 -4.00
C GLY A 133 0.69 15.63 -2.95
N THR A 134 -0.57 15.24 -3.11
CA THR A 134 -1.68 15.55 -2.18
C THR A 134 -2.57 14.32 -2.03
N GLY A 135 -3.34 14.26 -0.95
CA GLY A 135 -4.13 13.07 -0.68
C GLY A 135 -3.21 11.85 -0.58
N ASP A 136 -3.58 10.73 -1.18
CA ASP A 136 -2.87 9.44 -1.03
C ASP A 136 -1.50 9.42 -1.73
N ASN A 137 -1.22 10.45 -2.52
CA ASN A 137 0.07 10.72 -3.15
C ASN A 137 0.97 11.61 -2.27
N ALA A 138 0.48 12.05 -1.10
CA ALA A 138 1.27 12.93 -0.25
C ALA A 138 2.40 12.14 0.42
N ASP A 139 3.60 12.71 0.38
CA ASP A 139 4.76 12.23 1.12
C ASP A 139 4.46 12.02 2.61
N ILE A 140 5.01 10.94 3.16
CA ILE A 140 4.96 10.63 4.58
C ILE A 140 6.39 10.54 5.08
N SER A 141 6.78 11.45 5.98
CA SER A 141 8.06 11.40 6.67
C SER A 141 7.88 11.20 8.18
N SER A 142 8.99 10.90 8.85
CA SER A 142 9.15 11.15 10.29
C SER A 142 9.13 12.66 10.57
#